data_AF-A0A8J5CN13-F1
#
_entry.id   AF-A0A8J5CN13-F1
#
_cell.length_a   1.000
_cell.length_b   1.000
_cell.length_c   1.000
_cell.angle_alpha   90.00
_cell.angle_beta   90.00
_cell.angle_gamma   90.00
#
_symmetry.space_group_name_H-M   'P 1'
#
loop_
_entity.id
_entity.type
_entity.pdbx_description
1 polymer ?
#
loop_
_entity_poly.entity_id
_entity_poly.type
_entity_poly.pdbx_seq_one_letter_code
_entity_poly.pdbx_strand_id
1 'polypeptide(L)'
;MAKRHILIDPAQPSTSKQSRPPPRTNWELCILCQAETDEPLQCPLRSTMKPSGSGYASLTEDLLQFKGLRHMPMELNVNRLDDGDGVEATLRTHSAQWHKKCSLKFNKKMFDQQSRAESASGQQSSTGTPTVHTRSAAAHRLPQSTEPICFFCNKPAGTADLHEAATKEIDKNVRRCATELGDTELLAKLSAGDMIAIEAKYHRNCLRALYNKIRPAALKDEDADRLHDIAFAELVVFMEDMHADEDNAPVFKLSDVANLYKTRLEQLGATVTNRIHTTRLKDRLLSVLPDMRAHSQGRDTLLLFEKDIGPALKKACDHDSDTMHLVRAAQVVRREMFQTRFTFDGAFHADCQKDSVTPSLLALVNMILDGANIKHQTKLANTSTTTAALTVSQILVFNSVKHARSVESTSVRHSRERETPLPLYLSLKIHAVTRSRGLIDTLFSLGMCVSYDRLLQLTADIANGVCQRFNMEEVVCPPKLRKGLFTTGAVDNIDHNPSSATAKDPFHGTGISLMQHPSHTNGGLDRGVVVIGQDISSAKSVAPLPSVYTSVPPAAMKTKHFTATAVQRPARPPDLLAAEAGRLCL
;
A
#
# COMPACT_ATOMS: atom_id res chain seq x y z
N MET A 1 16.88 -29.33 -45.25
CA MET A 1 18.25 -29.32 -45.83
C MET A 1 19.19 -28.85 -44.73
N ALA A 2 20.28 -29.48 -44.31
CA ALA A 2 21.04 -30.63 -44.78
C ALA A 2 21.57 -31.42 -43.55
N LYS A 3 21.63 -32.76 -43.65
CA LYS A 3 22.33 -33.61 -42.68
C LYS A 3 23.82 -33.57 -43.01
N ARG A 4 24.68 -33.15 -42.07
CA ARG A 4 26.12 -33.41 -42.13
C ARG A 4 26.44 -34.54 -41.16
N HIS A 5 26.88 -35.67 -41.71
CA HIS A 5 27.50 -36.75 -40.97
C HIS A 5 28.98 -36.41 -40.76
N ILE A 6 29.51 -36.69 -39.57
CA ILE A 6 30.95 -36.64 -39.27
C ILE A 6 31.41 -38.08 -39.02
N LEU A 7 32.39 -38.51 -39.79
CA LEU A 7 33.16 -39.75 -39.62
C LEU A 7 34.03 -39.65 -38.36
N ILE A 8 34.00 -40.68 -37.51
CA ILE A 8 34.84 -40.78 -36.31
C ILE A 8 36.10 -41.57 -36.69
N ASP A 9 37.25 -40.95 -36.44
CA ASP A 9 38.59 -41.55 -36.52
C ASP A 9 38.81 -42.50 -35.33
N PRO A 10 39.19 -43.78 -35.54
CA PRO A 10 39.31 -44.79 -34.48
C PRO A 10 40.57 -44.69 -33.61
N ALA A 11 41.41 -43.65 -33.75
CA ALA A 11 42.70 -43.59 -33.06
C ALA A 11 42.75 -42.73 -31.76
N GLN A 12 41.65 -42.55 -31.01
CA GLN A 12 41.72 -41.95 -29.67
C GLN A 12 41.01 -42.75 -28.57
N PRO A 13 41.64 -42.93 -27.39
CA PRO A 13 41.16 -43.79 -26.31
C PRO A 13 39.96 -43.20 -25.58
N SER A 14 39.02 -44.09 -25.25
CA SER A 14 37.76 -43.88 -24.55
C SER A 14 37.94 -43.24 -23.17
N THR A 15 37.53 -41.98 -23.03
CA THR A 15 37.32 -41.35 -21.71
C THR A 15 35.85 -41.43 -21.32
N SER A 16 35.61 -42.20 -20.25
CA SER A 16 34.46 -42.22 -19.34
C SER A 16 33.26 -41.31 -19.68
N LYS A 17 32.08 -41.93 -19.81
CA LYS A 17 30.77 -41.28 -19.77
C LYS A 17 30.65 -40.38 -18.53
N GLN A 18 30.92 -39.08 -18.69
CA GLN A 18 30.58 -38.08 -17.70
C GLN A 18 29.07 -37.81 -17.79
N SER A 19 28.40 -38.02 -16.67
CA SER A 19 27.01 -37.64 -16.43
C SER A 19 26.82 -36.15 -16.72
N ARG A 20 25.80 -35.86 -17.53
CA ARG A 20 25.30 -34.51 -17.85
C ARG A 20 25.19 -33.66 -16.56
N PRO A 21 25.77 -32.45 -16.49
CA PRO A 21 25.63 -31.60 -15.31
C PRO A 21 24.17 -31.19 -15.11
N PRO A 22 23.72 -30.98 -13.86
CA PRO A 22 22.34 -30.57 -13.57
C PRO A 22 22.02 -29.21 -14.23
N PRO A 23 20.75 -28.98 -14.61
CA PRO A 23 20.33 -27.73 -15.26
C PRO A 23 20.59 -26.53 -14.32
N ARG A 24 21.28 -25.50 -14.82
CA ARG A 24 21.52 -24.23 -14.10
C ARG A 24 20.19 -23.51 -13.86
N THR A 25 19.89 -23.19 -12.61
CA THR A 25 18.72 -22.38 -12.24
C THR A 25 18.95 -20.92 -12.60
N ASN A 26 18.02 -20.31 -13.33
CA ASN A 26 17.99 -18.86 -13.48
C ASN A 26 17.24 -18.26 -12.28
N TRP A 27 17.96 -17.48 -11.46
CA TRP A 27 17.47 -16.87 -10.23
C TRP A 27 16.69 -15.57 -10.45
N GLU A 28 16.76 -14.99 -11.65
CA GLU A 28 15.96 -13.82 -12.04
C GLU A 28 14.52 -14.21 -12.44
N LEU A 29 14.29 -15.49 -12.71
CA LEU A 29 12.97 -16.05 -13.00
C LEU A 29 12.38 -16.72 -11.76
N CYS A 30 11.08 -17.04 -11.83
CA CYS A 30 10.43 -17.83 -10.80
C CYS A 30 11.19 -19.15 -10.56
N ILE A 31 11.72 -19.35 -9.35
CA ILE A 31 12.48 -20.56 -9.02
C ILE A 31 11.65 -21.85 -9.11
N LEU A 32 10.32 -21.75 -9.07
CA LEU A 32 9.42 -22.90 -9.11
C LEU A 32 9.10 -23.33 -10.55
N CYS A 33 8.83 -22.39 -11.46
CA CYS A 33 8.42 -22.70 -12.84
C CYS A 33 9.47 -22.40 -13.93
N GLN A 34 10.49 -21.59 -13.64
CA GLN A 34 11.52 -21.16 -14.61
C GLN A 34 10.96 -20.61 -15.93
N ALA A 35 9.77 -20.01 -15.87
CA ALA A 35 9.11 -19.39 -17.01
C ALA A 35 8.94 -17.90 -16.76
N GLU A 36 9.12 -17.11 -17.81
CA GLU A 36 8.69 -15.72 -17.86
C GLU A 36 7.17 -15.67 -17.97
N THR A 37 6.54 -14.94 -17.06
CA THR A 37 5.09 -14.72 -17.07
C THR A 37 4.79 -13.27 -16.73
N ASP A 38 3.60 -12.80 -17.09
CA ASP A 38 3.13 -11.45 -16.74
C ASP A 38 2.83 -11.27 -15.22
N GLU A 39 2.90 -12.35 -14.43
CA GLU A 39 2.69 -12.29 -12.98
C GLU A 39 3.94 -11.74 -12.27
N PRO A 40 3.81 -10.74 -11.38
CA PRO A 40 4.96 -10.20 -10.66
C PRO A 40 5.58 -11.22 -9.70
N LEU A 41 6.91 -11.27 -9.69
CA LEU A 41 7.69 -12.14 -8.80
C LEU A 41 7.74 -11.59 -7.36
N GLN A 42 7.50 -12.48 -6.39
CA GLN A 42 7.61 -12.20 -4.96
C GLN A 42 8.99 -12.61 -4.43
N CYS A 43 9.65 -11.71 -3.70
CA CYS A 43 10.92 -11.97 -3.02
C CYS A 43 10.74 -11.80 -1.50
N PRO A 44 10.89 -12.87 -0.70
CA PRO A 44 10.77 -12.80 0.76
C PRO A 44 11.71 -11.82 1.47
N LEU A 45 12.87 -11.47 0.89
CA LEU A 45 13.77 -10.43 1.44
C LEU A 45 13.21 -9.03 1.28
N ARG A 46 12.35 -8.80 0.28
CA ARG A 46 11.68 -7.52 0.02
C ARG A 46 10.33 -7.40 0.76
N SER A 47 9.98 -8.39 1.59
CA SER A 47 8.76 -8.39 2.40
C SER A 47 8.87 -7.41 3.56
N THR A 48 7.80 -6.68 3.85
CA THR A 48 7.70 -5.76 5.00
C THR A 48 7.50 -6.47 6.34
N MET A 49 7.23 -7.79 6.33
CA MET A 49 7.03 -8.60 7.54
C MET A 49 8.38 -9.03 8.14
N LYS A 50 8.57 -8.84 9.46
CA LYS A 50 9.73 -9.35 10.22
C LYS A 50 9.44 -10.74 10.79
N PRO A 51 10.42 -11.66 10.83
CA PRO A 51 11.78 -11.51 10.32
C PRO A 51 11.83 -11.62 8.79
N SER A 52 12.60 -10.75 8.14
CA SER A 52 12.76 -10.71 6.68
C SER A 52 13.31 -12.04 6.16
N GLY A 53 12.73 -12.57 5.08
CA GLY A 53 13.12 -13.85 4.52
C GLY A 53 12.50 -15.10 5.17
N SER A 54 11.57 -14.95 6.13
CA SER A 54 10.84 -16.10 6.71
C SER A 54 10.14 -16.99 5.66
N GLY A 55 9.72 -16.40 4.54
CA GLY A 55 9.11 -17.12 3.42
C GLY A 55 10.02 -18.17 2.77
N TYR A 56 11.35 -18.05 2.89
CA TYR A 56 12.27 -19.09 2.39
C TYR A 56 12.26 -20.34 3.26
N ALA A 57 12.19 -20.19 4.58
CA ALA A 57 12.09 -21.32 5.51
C ALA A 57 10.80 -22.10 5.26
N SER A 58 9.65 -21.40 5.20
CA SER A 58 8.35 -22.04 4.94
C SER A 58 8.30 -22.75 3.59
N LEU A 59 8.77 -22.11 2.51
CA LEU A 59 8.78 -22.76 1.19
C LEU A 59 9.73 -23.95 1.14
N THR A 60 10.89 -23.88 1.82
CA THR A 60 11.83 -25.00 1.88
C THR A 60 11.23 -26.19 2.62
N GLU A 61 10.58 -25.96 3.76
CA GLU A 61 9.87 -26.99 4.51
C GLU A 61 8.79 -27.66 3.65
N ASP A 62 7.95 -26.86 2.98
CA ASP A 62 6.90 -27.36 2.09
C ASP A 62 7.50 -28.20 0.93
N LEU A 63 8.56 -27.72 0.26
CA LEU A 63 9.22 -28.44 -0.83
C LEU A 63 9.80 -29.79 -0.40
N LEU A 64 10.39 -29.85 0.81
CA LEU A 64 10.93 -31.09 1.36
C LEU A 64 9.82 -32.09 1.75
N GLN A 65 8.70 -31.59 2.29
CA GLN A 65 7.53 -32.41 2.59
C GLN A 65 6.95 -33.06 1.32
N PHE A 66 6.77 -32.28 0.24
CA PHE A 66 6.29 -32.81 -1.05
C PHE A 66 7.31 -33.74 -1.73
N LYS A 67 8.62 -33.49 -1.58
CA LYS A 67 9.68 -34.42 -2.04
C LYS A 67 9.60 -35.76 -1.30
N GLY A 68 9.27 -35.75 -0.01
CA GLY A 68 9.08 -36.95 0.81
C GLY A 68 7.92 -37.84 0.33
N LEU A 69 6.84 -37.24 -0.15
CA LEU A 69 5.69 -37.96 -0.73
C LEU A 69 5.96 -38.51 -2.15
N ARG A 70 7.07 -38.15 -2.81
CA ARG A 70 7.35 -38.44 -4.23
C ARG A 70 6.29 -37.94 -5.21
N HIS A 71 5.42 -37.03 -4.80
CA HIS A 71 4.41 -36.42 -5.65
C HIS A 71 4.55 -34.90 -5.66
N MET A 72 5.19 -34.38 -6.70
CA MET A 72 5.44 -32.94 -6.85
C MET A 72 4.29 -32.29 -7.65
N PRO A 73 3.63 -31.23 -7.16
CA PRO A 73 2.52 -30.53 -7.86
C PRO A 73 2.87 -29.93 -9.23
N MET A 74 4.16 -29.91 -9.57
CA MET A 74 4.71 -29.49 -10.85
C MET A 74 6.09 -30.12 -11.05
N GLU A 75 6.58 -30.16 -12.29
CA GLU A 75 7.93 -30.63 -12.59
C GLU A 75 8.98 -29.69 -11.98
N LEU A 76 9.39 -29.99 -10.75
CA LEU A 76 10.40 -29.25 -10.01
C LEU A 76 11.46 -30.20 -9.47
N ASN A 77 12.67 -30.10 -10.01
CA ASN A 77 13.83 -30.76 -9.43
C ASN A 77 14.34 -29.92 -8.26
N VAL A 78 14.08 -30.32 -7.01
CA VAL A 78 14.51 -29.58 -5.81
C VAL A 78 16.04 -29.49 -5.68
N ASN A 79 16.79 -30.46 -6.23
CA ASN A 79 18.25 -30.51 -6.11
C ASN A 79 18.95 -29.36 -6.85
N ARG A 80 18.27 -28.65 -7.77
CA ARG A 80 18.83 -27.46 -8.44
C ARG A 80 18.75 -26.18 -7.61
N LEU A 81 18.10 -26.26 -6.45
CA LEU A 81 17.91 -25.15 -5.51
C LEU A 81 18.83 -25.31 -4.29
N ASP A 82 19.80 -26.21 -4.35
CA ASP A 82 20.75 -26.49 -3.27
C ASP A 82 22.17 -26.46 -3.84
N ASP A 83 22.93 -25.43 -3.49
CA ASP A 83 24.33 -25.28 -3.88
C ASP A 83 25.29 -26.06 -2.96
N GLY A 84 24.77 -26.79 -1.97
CA GLY A 84 25.54 -27.62 -1.02
C GLY A 84 25.41 -27.19 0.44
N ASP A 85 24.92 -25.98 0.69
CA ASP A 85 24.69 -25.42 2.04
C ASP A 85 23.22 -25.57 2.51
N GLY A 86 22.41 -26.29 1.74
CA GLY A 86 20.98 -26.46 1.98
C GLY A 86 20.12 -25.49 1.17
N VAL A 87 18.90 -25.94 0.85
CA VAL A 87 17.95 -25.20 0.01
C VAL A 87 17.66 -23.81 0.56
N GLU A 88 17.33 -23.67 1.86
CA GLU A 88 16.99 -22.36 2.43
C GLU A 88 18.15 -21.36 2.31
N ALA A 89 19.37 -21.78 2.65
CA ALA A 89 20.57 -20.94 2.57
C ALA A 89 20.82 -20.51 1.12
N THR A 90 20.69 -21.43 0.17
CA THR A 90 20.83 -21.17 -1.26
C THR A 90 19.78 -20.15 -1.75
N LEU A 91 18.51 -20.31 -1.37
CA LEU A 91 17.43 -19.37 -1.74
C LEU A 91 17.66 -17.96 -1.18
N ARG A 92 18.22 -17.86 0.03
CA ARG A 92 18.57 -16.57 0.66
C ARG A 92 19.72 -15.89 -0.06
N THR A 93 20.80 -16.62 -0.33
CA THR A 93 22.00 -16.09 -1.02
C THR A 93 21.67 -15.52 -2.38
N HIS A 94 20.83 -16.22 -3.17
CA HIS A 94 20.45 -15.78 -4.51
C HIS A 94 19.23 -14.86 -4.56
N SER A 95 18.73 -14.39 -3.41
CA SER A 95 17.52 -13.54 -3.32
C SER A 95 16.33 -14.08 -4.12
N ALA A 96 16.15 -15.40 -4.07
CA ALA A 96 15.27 -16.14 -4.94
C ALA A 96 13.84 -15.59 -4.95
N GLN A 97 13.20 -15.64 -6.13
CA GLN A 97 11.87 -15.08 -6.36
C GLN A 97 10.91 -16.11 -6.96
N TRP A 98 9.61 -15.95 -6.73
CA TRP A 98 8.58 -16.83 -7.30
C TRP A 98 7.25 -16.12 -7.53
N HIS A 99 6.43 -16.67 -8.44
CA HIS A 99 5.04 -16.25 -8.58
C HIS A 99 4.21 -16.68 -7.36
N LYS A 100 3.25 -15.85 -6.95
CA LYS A 100 2.34 -16.18 -5.83
C LYS A 100 1.52 -17.43 -6.15
N LYS A 101 1.09 -17.59 -7.40
CA LYS A 101 0.37 -18.81 -7.82
C LYS A 101 1.23 -20.07 -7.76
N CYS A 102 2.54 -19.96 -8.03
CA CYS A 102 3.44 -21.10 -7.96
C CYS A 102 3.66 -21.56 -6.52
N SER A 103 3.89 -20.65 -5.57
CA SER A 103 4.09 -21.03 -4.16
C SER A 103 2.84 -21.58 -3.50
N LEU A 104 1.64 -21.10 -3.88
CA LEU A 104 0.37 -21.62 -3.35
C LEU A 104 0.12 -23.09 -3.66
N LYS A 105 0.78 -23.67 -4.69
CA LYS A 105 0.70 -25.11 -4.98
C LYS A 105 1.34 -25.97 -3.89
N PHE A 106 2.22 -25.40 -3.08
CA PHE A 106 2.98 -26.09 -2.05
C PHE A 106 2.43 -25.86 -0.63
N ASN A 107 1.27 -25.19 -0.48
CA ASN A 107 0.69 -24.91 0.83
C ASN A 107 0.25 -26.20 1.56
N LYS A 108 0.43 -26.24 2.88
CA LYS A 108 -0.05 -27.26 3.83
C LYS A 108 -1.44 -27.86 3.54
N LYS A 109 -2.42 -27.05 3.08
CA LYS A 109 -3.76 -27.59 2.71
C LYS A 109 -3.72 -28.55 1.52
N MET A 110 -2.85 -28.28 0.53
CA MET A 110 -2.66 -29.17 -0.62
C MET A 110 -1.90 -30.43 -0.21
N PHE A 111 -0.92 -30.30 0.70
CA PHE A 111 -0.23 -31.45 1.29
C PHE A 111 -1.20 -32.40 2.01
N ASP A 112 -2.07 -31.87 2.88
CA ASP A 112 -3.07 -32.67 3.60
C ASP A 112 -4.06 -33.37 2.66
N GLN A 113 -4.42 -32.73 1.54
CA GLN A 113 -5.31 -33.32 0.54
C GLN A 113 -4.60 -34.43 -0.26
N GLN A 114 -3.31 -34.24 -0.59
CA GLN A 114 -2.51 -35.21 -1.36
C GLN A 114 -2.10 -36.42 -0.52
N SER A 115 -1.71 -36.21 0.74
CA SER A 115 -1.37 -37.28 1.71
C SER A 115 -2.55 -38.23 1.96
N ARG A 116 -3.78 -37.67 1.99
CA ARG A 116 -5.02 -38.46 2.06
C ARG A 116 -5.29 -39.26 0.78
N ALA A 117 -4.91 -38.73 -0.40
CA ALA A 117 -5.06 -39.41 -1.67
C ALA A 117 -4.03 -40.54 -1.87
N GLU A 118 -2.78 -40.36 -1.44
CA GLU A 118 -1.75 -41.43 -1.48
C GLU A 118 -2.11 -42.61 -0.58
N SER A 119 -2.64 -42.32 0.62
CA SER A 119 -3.16 -43.33 1.55
C SER A 119 -4.31 -44.15 0.95
N ALA A 120 -5.02 -43.61 -0.06
CA ALA A 120 -6.08 -44.30 -0.78
C ALA A 120 -5.61 -45.05 -2.05
N SER A 121 -4.42 -44.74 -2.58
CA SER A 121 -3.90 -45.28 -3.86
C SER A 121 -2.92 -46.45 -3.72
N GLY A 122 -2.51 -46.80 -2.50
CA GLY A 122 -1.49 -47.82 -2.21
C GLY A 122 -1.89 -49.28 -2.47
N GLN A 123 -3.04 -49.57 -3.08
CA GLN A 123 -3.43 -50.92 -3.49
C GLN A 123 -3.80 -50.93 -4.97
N GLN A 124 -2.82 -51.15 -5.86
CA GLN A 124 -2.90 -52.08 -6.99
C GLN A 124 -1.68 -51.99 -7.93
N SER A 125 -0.94 -53.09 -8.03
CA SER A 125 -0.42 -53.67 -9.27
C SER A 125 -0.17 -55.15 -8.95
N SER A 126 -0.59 -56.14 -9.72
CA SER A 126 -0.30 -56.33 -11.13
C SER A 126 -1.23 -57.39 -11.75
N THR A 127 -1.36 -57.26 -13.06
CA THR A 127 -2.12 -58.03 -14.06
C THR A 127 -1.59 -59.44 -14.31
N GLY A 128 -2.49 -60.37 -14.66
CA GLY A 128 -2.13 -61.58 -15.42
C GLY A 128 -3.20 -62.67 -15.41
N THR A 129 -4.04 -62.73 -16.44
CA THR A 129 -4.71 -63.96 -16.90
C THR A 129 -3.72 -64.76 -17.78
N PRO A 130 -3.70 -66.12 -17.79
CA PRO A 130 -4.79 -66.88 -18.40
C PRO A 130 -5.15 -68.26 -17.78
N THR A 131 -6.41 -68.67 -18.02
CA THR A 131 -7.01 -70.01 -18.21
C THR A 131 -6.33 -71.28 -17.67
N VAL A 132 -7.08 -72.12 -16.93
CA VAL A 132 -7.52 -73.51 -17.26
C VAL A 132 -8.05 -74.24 -16.00
N HIS A 133 -9.11 -75.02 -16.19
CA HIS A 133 -9.89 -75.81 -15.23
C HIS A 133 -9.10 -76.78 -14.32
N THR A 134 -9.63 -77.09 -13.12
CA THR A 134 -10.22 -78.43 -12.81
C THR A 134 -10.84 -78.53 -11.40
N ARG A 135 -12.05 -79.11 -11.38
CA ARG A 135 -12.64 -80.02 -10.39
C ARG A 135 -12.72 -79.61 -8.91
N SER A 136 -13.94 -79.30 -8.49
CA SER A 136 -14.45 -79.77 -7.20
C SER A 136 -15.91 -80.19 -7.33
N ALA A 137 -16.17 -81.40 -6.83
CA ALA A 137 -17.42 -82.12 -6.90
C ALA A 137 -18.50 -81.50 -6.00
N ALA A 138 -19.72 -81.58 -6.52
CA ALA A 138 -21.02 -81.69 -5.85
C ALA A 138 -21.11 -81.38 -4.34
N ALA A 139 -21.92 -80.37 -4.00
CA ALA A 139 -23.05 -80.56 -3.10
C ALA A 139 -24.07 -79.40 -3.20
N HIS A 140 -25.30 -79.81 -3.55
CA HIS A 140 -26.60 -79.15 -3.41
C HIS A 140 -26.98 -77.93 -4.26
N ARG A 141 -28.08 -78.17 -4.98
CA ARG A 141 -28.68 -77.41 -6.07
C ARG A 141 -29.36 -76.12 -5.59
N LEU A 142 -29.18 -75.11 -6.42
CA LEU A 142 -29.95 -73.87 -6.53
C LEU A 142 -31.47 -74.12 -6.66
N PRO A 143 -32.28 -73.14 -6.26
CA PRO A 143 -32.68 -72.14 -7.26
C PRO A 143 -32.37 -70.70 -6.79
N GLN A 144 -31.17 -70.17 -7.03
CA GLN A 144 -30.91 -68.73 -6.81
C GLN A 144 -31.47 -67.93 -7.98
N SER A 145 -32.65 -67.39 -7.76
CA SER A 145 -32.85 -65.96 -8.02
C SER A 145 -32.31 -65.25 -6.78
N THR A 146 -31.15 -64.59 -6.84
CA THR A 146 -30.71 -63.77 -5.70
C THR A 146 -30.29 -62.41 -6.19
N GLU A 147 -31.25 -61.50 -6.24
CA GLU A 147 -30.95 -60.10 -5.96
C GLU A 147 -30.12 -60.02 -4.67
N PRO A 148 -29.09 -59.15 -4.59
CA PRO A 148 -28.34 -58.96 -3.36
C PRO A 148 -29.30 -58.55 -2.24
N ILE A 149 -29.21 -59.23 -1.09
CA ILE A 149 -30.02 -58.94 0.10
C ILE A 149 -29.15 -58.26 1.18
N CYS A 150 -29.77 -57.42 1.98
CA CYS A 150 -29.13 -56.74 3.10
C CYS A 150 -28.83 -57.73 4.25
N PHE A 151 -27.57 -57.76 4.68
CA PHE A 151 -27.04 -58.56 5.79
C PHE A 151 -27.81 -58.37 7.11
N PHE A 152 -28.26 -57.14 7.40
CA PHE A 152 -28.96 -56.83 8.65
C PHE A 152 -30.46 -57.17 8.64
N CYS A 153 -31.16 -56.96 7.52
CA CYS A 153 -32.62 -57.06 7.48
C CYS A 153 -33.17 -58.16 6.55
N ASN A 154 -32.29 -58.89 5.86
CA ASN A 154 -32.62 -59.97 4.90
C ASN A 154 -33.58 -59.53 3.77
N LYS A 155 -33.67 -58.22 3.48
CA LYS A 155 -34.49 -57.66 2.39
C LYS A 155 -33.61 -57.31 1.18
N PRO A 156 -34.11 -57.45 -0.06
CA PRO A 156 -33.42 -56.96 -1.25
C PRO A 156 -33.22 -55.43 -1.18
N ALA A 157 -32.37 -54.89 -2.05
CA ALA A 157 -32.04 -53.46 -2.11
C ALA A 157 -33.28 -52.53 -2.12
N GLY A 158 -34.36 -52.95 -2.80
CA GLY A 158 -35.54 -52.10 -2.96
C GLY A 158 -35.18 -50.79 -3.68
N THR A 159 -35.58 -49.64 -3.12
CA THR A 159 -35.22 -48.29 -3.64
C THR A 159 -33.88 -47.76 -3.13
N ALA A 160 -33.17 -48.49 -2.26
CA ALA A 160 -31.93 -48.05 -1.64
C ALA A 160 -30.76 -48.96 -2.05
N ASP A 161 -29.66 -48.36 -2.52
CA ASP A 161 -28.46 -49.13 -2.89
C ASP A 161 -27.89 -49.90 -1.68
N LEU A 162 -27.46 -51.13 -1.95
CA LEU A 162 -26.73 -51.96 -0.99
C LEU A 162 -25.23 -51.64 -1.05
N HIS A 163 -24.63 -51.44 0.12
CA HIS A 163 -23.20 -51.21 0.28
C HIS A 163 -22.48 -52.50 0.65
N GLU A 164 -21.35 -52.76 0.01
CA GLU A 164 -20.51 -53.91 0.30
C GLU A 164 -19.56 -53.61 1.46
N ALA A 165 -19.40 -54.58 2.37
CA ALA A 165 -18.47 -54.48 3.48
C ALA A 165 -17.01 -54.59 2.96
N ALA A 166 -16.29 -53.47 2.96
CA ALA A 166 -14.93 -53.39 2.40
C ALA A 166 -13.81 -53.22 3.45
N THR A 167 -14.13 -53.14 4.75
CA THR A 167 -13.14 -52.91 5.83
C THR A 167 -13.36 -53.80 7.04
N LYS A 168 -12.25 -54.23 7.66
CA LYS A 168 -12.27 -55.06 8.90
C LYS A 168 -12.85 -54.28 10.08
N GLU A 169 -12.77 -52.95 10.05
CA GLU A 169 -13.36 -52.05 11.04
C GLU A 169 -14.89 -52.16 11.07
N ILE A 170 -15.55 -52.38 9.92
CA ILE A 170 -17.00 -52.58 9.88
C ILE A 170 -17.37 -53.88 10.60
N ASP A 171 -16.68 -55.00 10.31
CA ASP A 171 -16.91 -56.28 11.00
C ASP A 171 -16.71 -56.15 12.52
N LYS A 172 -15.57 -55.58 12.95
CA LYS A 172 -15.26 -55.41 14.38
C LYS A 172 -16.35 -54.61 15.10
N ASN A 173 -16.80 -53.51 14.50
CA ASN A 173 -17.84 -52.67 15.10
C ASN A 173 -19.18 -53.39 15.14
N VAL A 174 -19.59 -54.06 14.06
CA VAL A 174 -20.86 -54.79 13.98
C VAL A 174 -20.86 -55.98 14.94
N ARG A 175 -19.74 -56.70 15.07
CA ARG A 175 -19.56 -57.81 16.02
C ARG A 175 -19.64 -57.34 17.46
N ARG A 176 -18.97 -56.23 17.80
CA ARG A 176 -19.12 -55.59 19.11
C ARG A 176 -20.59 -55.25 19.38
N CYS A 177 -21.26 -54.63 18.40
CA CYS A 177 -22.66 -54.26 18.55
C CYS A 177 -23.58 -55.46 18.76
N ALA A 178 -23.35 -56.55 18.01
CA ALA A 178 -24.12 -57.79 18.13
C ALA A 178 -23.91 -58.45 19.51
N THR A 179 -22.69 -58.45 20.02
CA THR A 179 -22.36 -58.95 21.37
C THR A 179 -23.02 -58.10 22.46
N GLU A 180 -22.90 -56.77 22.39
CA GLU A 180 -23.45 -55.84 23.38
C GLU A 180 -24.99 -55.84 23.41
N LEU A 181 -25.64 -56.02 22.25
CA LEU A 181 -27.10 -56.11 22.13
C LEU A 181 -27.65 -57.52 22.41
N GLY A 182 -26.79 -58.53 22.58
CA GLY A 182 -27.20 -59.93 22.68
C GLY A 182 -27.94 -60.43 21.42
N ASP A 183 -27.64 -59.87 20.25
CA ASP A 183 -28.31 -60.17 18.99
C ASP A 183 -27.79 -61.51 18.42
N THR A 184 -28.40 -62.61 18.86
CA THR A 184 -28.00 -63.98 18.52
C THR A 184 -28.13 -64.29 17.02
N GLU A 185 -29.08 -63.65 16.32
CA GLU A 185 -29.24 -63.82 14.87
C GLU A 185 -28.07 -63.15 14.11
N LEU A 186 -27.71 -61.93 14.51
CA LEU A 186 -26.58 -61.21 13.90
C LEU A 186 -25.24 -61.89 14.24
N LEU A 187 -25.07 -62.40 15.46
CA LEU A 187 -23.91 -63.20 15.84
C LEU A 187 -23.81 -64.52 15.05
N ALA A 188 -24.93 -65.20 14.80
CA ALA A 188 -24.96 -66.40 13.97
C ALA A 188 -24.52 -66.09 12.52
N LYS A 189 -24.99 -64.99 11.93
CA LYS A 189 -24.55 -64.54 10.60
C LYS A 189 -23.04 -64.26 10.54
N LEU A 190 -22.50 -63.66 11.60
CA LEU A 190 -21.07 -63.34 11.75
C LEU A 190 -20.20 -64.56 12.11
N SER A 191 -20.78 -65.74 12.33
CA SER A 191 -20.04 -66.99 12.59
C SER A 191 -19.53 -67.65 11.31
N ALA A 192 -20.15 -67.38 10.15
CA ALA A 192 -19.76 -67.92 8.85
C ALA A 192 -18.45 -67.33 8.30
N GLY A 193 -18.01 -66.20 8.83
CA GLY A 193 -16.80 -65.48 8.44
C GLY A 193 -16.87 -64.01 8.84
N ASP A 194 -15.79 -63.26 8.62
CA ASP A 194 -15.88 -61.81 8.72
C ASP A 194 -16.77 -61.23 7.61
N MET A 195 -17.34 -60.05 7.83
CA MET A 195 -18.27 -59.43 6.87
C MET A 195 -17.68 -59.24 5.46
N ILE A 196 -16.35 -59.20 5.30
CA ILE A 196 -15.70 -59.11 3.99
C ILE A 196 -15.66 -60.51 3.34
N ALA A 197 -15.25 -61.53 4.10
CA ALA A 197 -15.11 -62.90 3.64
C ALA A 197 -16.44 -63.53 3.19
N ILE A 198 -17.56 -63.09 3.77
CA ILE A 198 -18.91 -63.53 3.38
C ILE A 198 -19.59 -62.56 2.38
N GLU A 199 -18.82 -61.62 1.80
CA GLU A 199 -19.30 -60.62 0.82
C GLU A 199 -20.57 -59.87 1.28
N ALA A 200 -20.61 -59.50 2.56
CA ALA A 200 -21.82 -58.94 3.16
C ALA A 200 -22.20 -57.59 2.53
N LYS A 201 -23.43 -57.49 2.03
CA LYS A 201 -24.02 -56.26 1.49
C LYS A 201 -25.08 -55.72 2.44
N TYR A 202 -25.17 -54.40 2.65
CA TYR A 202 -26.05 -53.82 3.66
C TYR A 202 -26.61 -52.44 3.30
N HIS A 203 -27.79 -52.11 3.82
CA HIS A 203 -28.31 -50.75 3.76
C HIS A 203 -27.59 -49.84 4.77
N ARG A 204 -27.17 -48.64 4.35
CA ARG A 204 -26.60 -47.61 5.26
C ARG A 204 -27.51 -47.32 6.46
N ASN A 205 -28.82 -47.30 6.24
CA ASN A 205 -29.80 -47.05 7.29
C ASN A 205 -29.88 -48.18 8.32
N CYS A 206 -29.70 -49.44 7.89
CA CYS A 206 -29.67 -50.59 8.81
C CYS A 206 -28.41 -50.57 9.69
N LEU A 207 -27.24 -50.24 9.12
CA LEU A 207 -26.01 -50.08 9.91
C LEU A 207 -26.14 -48.93 10.92
N ARG A 208 -26.69 -47.79 10.49
CA ARG A 208 -26.95 -46.64 11.37
C ARG A 208 -27.93 -47.01 12.49
N ALA A 209 -28.99 -47.78 12.18
CA ALA A 209 -29.95 -48.24 13.16
C ALA A 209 -29.31 -49.15 14.21
N LEU A 210 -28.41 -50.06 13.80
CA LEU A 210 -27.65 -50.91 14.72
C LEU A 210 -26.79 -50.07 15.70
N TYR A 211 -26.01 -49.11 15.19
CA TYR A 211 -25.19 -48.24 16.05
C TYR A 211 -26.02 -47.35 16.98
N ASN A 212 -27.21 -46.93 16.54
CA ASN A 212 -28.10 -46.13 17.36
C ASN A 212 -28.78 -46.93 18.48
N LYS A 213 -28.87 -48.27 18.38
CA LYS A 213 -29.42 -49.11 19.46
C LYS A 213 -28.53 -49.16 20.70
N ILE A 214 -27.24 -48.87 20.57
CA ILE A 214 -26.25 -48.92 21.67
C ILE A 214 -26.03 -47.54 22.29
N ARG A 215 -26.33 -46.46 21.55
CA ARG A 215 -26.18 -45.08 22.04
C ARG A 215 -26.96 -44.72 23.32
N PRO A 216 -28.11 -45.34 23.66
CA PRO A 216 -28.76 -45.10 24.95
C PRO A 216 -28.17 -45.91 26.12
N ALA A 217 -27.30 -46.89 25.86
CA ALA A 217 -26.81 -47.85 26.86
C ALA A 217 -25.36 -47.61 27.30
N ALA A 218 -24.64 -46.66 26.67
CA ALA A 218 -23.37 -46.16 27.19
C ALA A 218 -23.66 -45.31 28.44
N LEU A 219 -23.50 -45.91 29.61
CA LEU A 219 -23.37 -45.33 30.96
C LEU A 219 -23.58 -43.81 31.02
N LYS A 220 -24.71 -43.38 31.58
CA LYS A 220 -24.83 -42.02 32.13
C LYS A 220 -23.79 -41.89 33.23
N ASP A 221 -22.69 -41.26 32.93
CA ASP A 221 -21.68 -40.89 33.91
C ASP A 221 -22.27 -39.74 34.75
N GLU A 222 -22.93 -40.09 35.87
CA GLU A 222 -23.57 -39.11 36.75
C GLU A 222 -22.57 -38.04 37.23
N ASP A 223 -21.29 -38.40 37.36
CA ASP A 223 -20.25 -37.46 37.74
C ASP A 223 -19.90 -36.50 36.59
N ALA A 224 -19.85 -36.99 35.33
CA ALA A 224 -19.64 -36.10 34.18
C ALA A 224 -20.78 -35.08 34.02
N ASP A 225 -22.04 -35.50 34.17
CA ASP A 225 -23.19 -34.58 34.09
C ASP A 225 -23.15 -33.55 35.24
N ARG A 226 -22.83 -33.98 36.47
CA ARG A 226 -22.65 -33.06 37.62
C ARG A 226 -21.56 -32.02 37.39
N LEU A 227 -20.40 -32.42 36.86
CA LEU A 227 -19.30 -31.49 36.55
C LEU A 227 -19.69 -30.48 35.46
N HIS A 228 -20.49 -30.90 34.48
CA HIS A 228 -21.01 -30.00 33.45
C HIS A 228 -22.00 -28.98 33.99
N ASP A 229 -22.82 -29.37 34.96
CA ASP A 229 -23.77 -28.48 35.61
C ASP A 229 -23.06 -27.45 36.51
N ILE A 230 -22.05 -27.87 37.26
CA ILE A 230 -21.22 -26.97 38.09
C ILE A 230 -20.50 -25.94 37.20
N ALA A 231 -19.75 -26.39 36.19
CA ALA A 231 -19.03 -25.49 35.29
C ALA A 231 -19.97 -24.52 34.54
N PHE A 232 -21.20 -24.96 34.25
CA PHE A 232 -22.17 -24.13 33.56
C PHE A 232 -22.76 -23.08 34.49
N ALA A 233 -23.09 -23.44 35.74
CA ALA A 233 -23.56 -22.50 36.75
C ALA A 233 -22.49 -21.41 37.03
N GLU A 234 -21.23 -21.78 37.20
CA GLU A 234 -20.14 -20.83 37.41
C GLU A 234 -19.92 -19.91 36.20
N LEU A 235 -20.08 -20.43 34.98
CA LEU A 235 -20.02 -19.61 33.77
C LEU A 235 -21.14 -18.58 33.72
N VAL A 236 -22.35 -18.96 34.12
CA VAL A 236 -23.50 -18.05 34.19
C VAL A 236 -23.23 -16.95 35.22
N VAL A 237 -22.78 -17.31 36.43
CA VAL A 237 -22.42 -16.35 37.48
C VAL A 237 -21.35 -15.37 36.99
N PHE A 238 -20.29 -15.87 36.33
CA PHE A 238 -19.27 -15.01 35.74
C PHE A 238 -19.84 -13.99 34.74
N MET A 239 -20.77 -14.42 33.87
CA MET A 239 -21.39 -13.55 32.88
C MET A 239 -22.32 -12.51 33.53
N GLU A 240 -23.03 -12.89 34.60
CA GLU A 240 -23.87 -11.99 35.40
C GLU A 240 -23.04 -10.98 36.19
N ASP A 241 -21.94 -11.40 36.81
CA ASP A 241 -21.01 -10.50 37.53
C ASP A 241 -20.41 -9.45 36.59
N MET A 242 -20.00 -9.86 35.38
CA MET A 242 -19.48 -8.94 34.36
C MET A 242 -20.54 -7.97 33.85
N HIS A 243 -21.82 -8.32 33.96
CA HIS A 243 -22.97 -7.52 33.56
C HIS A 243 -23.53 -6.63 34.69
N ALA A 244 -23.22 -6.97 35.95
CA ALA A 244 -23.58 -6.18 37.12
C ALA A 244 -22.69 -4.94 37.29
N ASP A 245 -21.50 -4.94 36.68
CA ASP A 245 -20.60 -3.80 36.60
C ASP A 245 -21.18 -2.74 35.64
N GLU A 246 -21.80 -1.68 36.18
CA GLU A 246 -22.44 -0.61 35.39
C GLU A 246 -21.47 0.14 34.46
N ASP A 247 -20.17 0.12 34.76
CA ASP A 247 -19.13 0.75 33.93
C ASP A 247 -18.65 -0.16 32.80
N ASN A 248 -19.06 -1.44 32.80
CA ASN A 248 -18.66 -2.43 31.82
C ASN A 248 -19.86 -2.87 30.97
N ALA A 249 -19.71 -2.76 29.66
CA ALA A 249 -20.70 -3.23 28.68
C ALA A 249 -20.15 -4.51 28.01
N PRO A 250 -20.22 -5.67 28.68
CA PRO A 250 -19.50 -6.85 28.25
C PRO A 250 -20.11 -7.42 26.95
N VAL A 251 -19.23 -7.66 25.97
CA VAL A 251 -19.57 -8.40 24.75
C VAL A 251 -18.78 -9.70 24.76
N PHE A 252 -19.50 -10.82 24.84
CA PHE A 252 -18.88 -12.15 24.93
C PHE A 252 -18.84 -12.81 23.57
N LYS A 253 -17.66 -13.19 23.10
CA LYS A 253 -17.53 -14.02 21.90
C LYS A 253 -17.80 -15.48 22.26
N LEU A 254 -18.71 -16.14 21.53
CA LEU A 254 -19.11 -17.53 21.81
C LEU A 254 -17.94 -18.51 21.78
N SER A 255 -16.92 -18.27 20.95
CA SER A 255 -15.70 -19.09 20.96
C SER A 255 -14.96 -19.02 22.28
N ASP A 256 -14.93 -17.84 22.89
CA ASP A 256 -14.14 -17.55 24.08
C ASP A 256 -14.89 -18.06 25.30
N VAL A 257 -16.21 -17.88 25.33
CA VAL A 257 -17.12 -18.52 26.29
C VAL A 257 -17.00 -20.04 26.25
N ALA A 258 -16.96 -20.64 25.05
CA ALA A 258 -16.78 -22.08 24.91
C ALA A 258 -15.41 -22.56 25.38
N ASN A 259 -14.36 -21.76 25.17
CA ASN A 259 -13.03 -22.06 25.69
C ASN A 259 -12.99 -21.91 27.23
N LEU A 260 -13.63 -20.90 27.79
CA LEU A 260 -13.72 -20.70 29.24
C LEU A 260 -14.44 -21.89 29.91
N TYR A 261 -15.56 -22.31 29.32
CA TYR A 261 -16.30 -23.49 29.75
C TYR A 261 -15.45 -24.77 29.66
N LYS A 262 -14.70 -24.95 28.57
CA LYS A 262 -13.78 -26.08 28.40
C LYS A 262 -12.71 -26.13 29.46
N THR A 263 -12.01 -25.01 29.67
CA THR A 263 -10.97 -24.88 30.66
C THR A 263 -11.51 -25.19 32.05
N ARG A 264 -12.73 -24.74 32.37
CA ARG A 264 -13.34 -25.01 33.67
C ARG A 264 -13.70 -26.48 33.86
N LEU A 265 -14.23 -27.14 32.84
CA LEU A 265 -14.48 -28.58 32.86
C LEU A 265 -13.19 -29.38 33.13
N GLU A 266 -12.09 -29.02 32.46
CA GLU A 266 -10.78 -29.65 32.66
C GLU A 266 -10.26 -29.44 34.10
N GLN A 267 -10.45 -28.25 34.68
CA GLN A 267 -10.07 -27.95 36.06
C GLN A 267 -10.88 -28.74 37.10
N LEU A 268 -12.15 -29.02 36.81
CA LEU A 268 -13.01 -29.83 37.66
C LEU A 268 -12.76 -31.35 37.52
N GLY A 269 -11.80 -31.75 36.68
CA GLY A 269 -11.41 -33.15 36.49
C GLY A 269 -12.19 -33.88 35.37
N ALA A 270 -12.98 -33.16 34.57
CA ALA A 270 -13.70 -33.78 33.44
C ALA A 270 -12.76 -34.02 32.25
N THR A 271 -12.82 -35.21 31.65
CA THR A 271 -12.02 -35.54 30.47
C THR A 271 -12.70 -35.03 29.19
N VAL A 272 -12.37 -33.81 28.74
CA VAL A 272 -12.96 -33.22 27.53
C VAL A 272 -12.21 -33.68 26.28
N THR A 273 -12.56 -34.84 25.74
CA THR A 273 -11.93 -35.43 24.53
C THR A 273 -12.40 -34.80 23.21
N ASN A 274 -13.57 -34.16 23.21
CA ASN A 274 -14.19 -33.58 22.02
C ASN A 274 -14.34 -32.07 22.12
N ARG A 275 -14.40 -31.39 20.96
CA ARG A 275 -14.67 -29.95 20.90
C ARG A 275 -16.07 -29.67 21.46
N ILE A 276 -16.17 -28.64 22.32
CA ILE A 276 -17.45 -28.23 22.91
C ILE A 276 -18.44 -27.87 21.81
N HIS A 277 -19.68 -28.35 21.96
CA HIS A 277 -20.76 -28.08 21.01
C HIS A 277 -21.30 -26.66 21.23
N THR A 278 -20.65 -25.66 20.62
CA THR A 278 -20.92 -24.23 20.82
C THR A 278 -22.38 -23.85 20.61
N THR A 279 -23.09 -24.47 19.66
CA THR A 279 -24.52 -24.25 19.44
C THR A 279 -25.36 -24.64 20.66
N ARG A 280 -25.03 -25.79 21.28
CA ARG A 280 -25.78 -26.30 22.45
C ARG A 280 -25.48 -25.45 23.68
N LEU A 281 -24.23 -25.03 23.86
CA LEU A 281 -23.84 -24.12 24.93
C LEU A 281 -24.56 -22.76 24.79
N LYS A 282 -24.58 -22.20 23.58
CA LYS A 282 -25.30 -20.96 23.28
C LYS A 282 -26.80 -21.08 23.60
N ASP A 283 -27.47 -22.12 23.10
CA ASP A 283 -28.91 -22.31 23.35
C ASP A 283 -29.21 -22.48 24.85
N ARG A 284 -28.32 -23.16 25.58
CA ARG A 284 -28.43 -23.34 27.04
C ARG A 284 -28.21 -22.02 27.80
N LEU A 285 -27.24 -21.19 27.40
CA LEU A 285 -27.02 -19.85 27.96
C LEU A 285 -28.23 -18.94 27.75
N LEU A 286 -28.76 -18.89 26.52
CA LEU A 286 -29.95 -18.09 26.19
C LEU A 286 -31.21 -18.55 26.94
N SER A 287 -31.28 -19.83 27.32
CA SER A 287 -32.41 -20.34 28.11
C SER A 287 -32.36 -19.93 29.58
N VAL A 288 -31.16 -19.68 30.13
CA VAL A 288 -30.95 -19.32 31.54
C VAL A 288 -30.85 -17.80 31.72
N LEU A 289 -30.32 -17.09 30.72
CA LEU A 289 -30.15 -15.63 30.71
C LEU A 289 -31.15 -15.01 29.71
N PRO A 290 -32.38 -14.68 30.14
CA PRO A 290 -33.45 -14.23 29.24
C PRO A 290 -33.16 -12.89 28.56
N ASP A 291 -32.37 -12.02 29.20
CA ASP A 291 -32.03 -10.69 28.71
C ASP A 291 -30.80 -10.70 27.77
N MET A 292 -30.23 -11.87 27.51
CA MET A 292 -29.09 -12.05 26.61
C MET A 292 -29.55 -12.33 25.19
N ARG A 293 -28.93 -11.68 24.21
CA ARG A 293 -29.13 -11.95 22.78
C ARG A 293 -27.87 -12.46 22.12
N ALA A 294 -28.06 -13.33 21.14
CA ALA A 294 -27.01 -13.79 20.25
C ALA A 294 -27.07 -13.07 18.91
N HIS A 295 -25.95 -12.48 18.49
CA HIS A 295 -25.80 -11.86 17.17
C HIS A 295 -24.70 -12.60 16.38
N SER A 296 -25.04 -13.11 15.20
CA SER A 296 -24.09 -13.84 14.36
C SER A 296 -23.65 -12.98 13.19
N GLN A 297 -22.35 -12.83 13.02
CA GLN A 297 -21.74 -12.12 11.89
C GLN A 297 -20.65 -12.98 11.26
N GLY A 298 -20.96 -13.55 10.09
CA GLY A 298 -20.03 -14.46 9.40
C GLY A 298 -19.75 -15.73 10.22
N ARG A 299 -18.51 -15.89 10.67
CA ARG A 299 -18.06 -17.07 11.45
C ARG A 299 -18.14 -16.87 12.95
N ASP A 300 -18.39 -15.65 13.41
CA ASP A 300 -18.38 -15.31 14.83
C ASP A 300 -19.82 -15.10 15.34
N THR A 301 -20.08 -15.58 16.55
CA THR A 301 -21.32 -15.33 17.28
C THR A 301 -20.95 -14.57 18.55
N LEU A 302 -21.58 -13.40 18.74
CA LEU A 302 -21.44 -12.55 19.91
C LEU A 302 -22.68 -12.70 20.79
N LEU A 303 -22.47 -12.70 22.10
CA LEU A 303 -23.48 -12.74 23.15
C LEU A 303 -23.37 -11.46 23.97
N LEU A 304 -24.50 -10.80 24.19
CA LEU A 304 -24.58 -9.51 24.87
C LEU A 304 -25.97 -9.31 25.44
N PHE A 305 -26.06 -8.63 26.59
CA PHE A 305 -27.32 -8.30 27.21
C PHE A 305 -27.98 -7.09 26.54
N GLU A 306 -29.31 -7.05 26.49
CA GLU A 306 -30.05 -5.97 25.80
C GLU A 306 -29.71 -4.57 26.31
N LYS A 307 -29.58 -4.40 27.63
CA LYS A 307 -29.21 -3.12 28.26
C LYS A 307 -27.79 -2.66 27.89
N ASP A 308 -26.89 -3.58 27.53
CA ASP A 308 -25.48 -3.28 27.25
C ASP A 308 -25.24 -2.95 25.78
N ILE A 309 -26.24 -3.11 24.89
CA ILE A 309 -26.11 -2.81 23.46
C ILE A 309 -25.72 -1.34 23.23
N GLY A 310 -26.45 -0.41 23.87
CA GLY A 310 -26.20 1.03 23.76
C GLY A 310 -24.80 1.42 24.26
N PRO A 311 -24.44 1.08 25.51
CA PRO A 311 -23.10 1.29 26.05
C PRO A 311 -21.97 0.65 25.24
N ALA A 312 -22.14 -0.58 24.73
CA ALA A 312 -21.14 -1.25 23.89
C ALA A 312 -20.96 -0.55 22.54
N LEU A 313 -22.04 -0.08 21.91
CA LEU A 313 -21.98 0.73 20.70
C LEU A 313 -21.32 2.08 20.96
N LYS A 314 -21.66 2.73 22.08
CA LYS A 314 -21.01 3.99 22.50
C LYS A 314 -19.50 3.79 22.68
N LYS A 315 -19.08 2.75 23.40
CA LYS A 315 -17.66 2.39 23.60
C LYS A 315 -16.95 2.06 22.29
N ALA A 316 -17.63 1.43 21.33
CA ALA A 316 -17.08 1.16 20.00
C ALA A 316 -16.96 2.43 19.14
N CYS A 317 -17.93 3.35 19.22
CA CYS A 317 -17.89 4.66 18.56
C CYS A 317 -16.82 5.58 19.16
N ASP A 318 -16.66 5.55 20.48
CA ASP A 318 -15.64 6.31 21.21
C ASP A 318 -14.22 5.75 20.98
N HIS A 319 -14.09 4.55 20.37
CA HIS A 319 -12.81 3.91 20.06
C HIS A 319 -12.14 4.38 18.76
N ASP A 320 -12.76 5.24 17.96
CA ASP A 320 -12.00 6.08 17.02
C ASP A 320 -11.24 7.12 17.88
N SER A 321 -10.09 6.70 18.44
CA SER A 321 -9.28 7.57 19.31
C SER A 321 -8.99 8.91 18.61
N ASP A 322 -8.86 10.00 19.37
CA ASP A 322 -8.46 11.31 18.83
C ASP A 322 -7.20 11.23 17.95
N THR A 323 -6.32 10.26 18.24
CA THR A 323 -5.16 9.94 17.40
C THR A 323 -5.56 9.52 15.98
N MET A 324 -6.58 8.69 15.81
CA MET A 324 -7.11 8.30 14.50
C MET A 324 -7.74 9.48 13.77
N HIS A 325 -8.44 10.37 14.48
CA HIS A 325 -8.95 11.60 13.90
C HIS A 325 -7.83 12.50 13.37
N LEU A 326 -6.76 12.69 14.16
CA LEU A 326 -5.58 13.45 13.74
C LEU A 326 -4.88 12.82 12.53
N VAL A 327 -4.71 11.50 12.53
CA VAL A 327 -4.12 10.77 11.39
C VAL A 327 -4.97 10.94 10.13
N ARG A 328 -6.29 10.79 10.22
CA ARG A 328 -7.20 11.00 9.09
C ARG A 328 -7.17 12.44 8.59
N ALA A 329 -7.22 13.43 9.48
CA ALA A 329 -7.13 14.85 9.12
C ALA A 329 -5.81 15.16 8.40
N ALA A 330 -4.68 14.67 8.93
CA ALA A 330 -3.37 14.82 8.29
C ALA A 330 -3.32 14.14 6.91
N GLN A 331 -3.91 12.96 6.76
CA GLN A 331 -3.95 12.25 5.46
C GLN A 331 -4.79 12.99 4.41
N VAL A 332 -5.93 13.57 4.79
CA VAL A 332 -6.77 14.38 3.89
C VAL A 332 -5.99 15.60 3.40
N VAL A 333 -5.46 16.40 4.33
CA VAL A 333 -4.75 17.64 4.00
C VAL A 333 -3.48 17.36 3.21
N ARG A 334 -2.68 16.36 3.60
CA ARG A 334 -1.46 15.99 2.87
C ARG A 334 -1.75 15.56 1.43
N ARG A 335 -2.82 14.79 1.21
CA ARG A 335 -3.17 14.30 -0.14
C ARG A 335 -3.34 15.46 -1.11
N GLU A 336 -4.11 16.48 -0.72
CA GLU A 336 -4.31 17.66 -1.55
C GLU A 336 -3.05 18.50 -1.68
N MET A 337 -2.33 18.73 -0.57
CA MET A 337 -1.09 19.52 -0.58
C MET A 337 -0.11 19.01 -1.64
N PHE A 338 0.05 17.69 -1.78
CA PHE A 338 1.00 17.09 -2.74
C PHE A 338 0.48 16.98 -4.17
N GLN A 339 -0.79 17.29 -4.43
CA GLN A 339 -1.35 17.39 -5.79
C GLN A 339 -1.11 18.77 -6.40
N THR A 340 -1.14 19.83 -5.59
CA THR A 340 -0.94 21.21 -6.06
C THR A 340 0.55 21.60 -6.04
N ARG A 341 0.96 22.40 -7.02
CA ARG A 341 2.34 22.94 -7.18
C ARG A 341 2.26 24.41 -7.56
N PHE A 342 2.97 25.26 -6.82
CA PHE A 342 3.26 26.61 -7.26
C PHE A 342 4.50 26.59 -8.17
N THR A 343 4.47 27.35 -9.25
CA THR A 343 5.63 27.57 -10.11
C THR A 343 5.88 29.06 -10.20
N PHE A 344 7.09 29.48 -9.85
CA PHE A 344 7.50 30.88 -9.97
C PHE A 344 7.83 31.18 -11.42
N ASP A 345 7.13 32.15 -12.01
CA ASP A 345 7.26 32.58 -13.41
C ASP A 345 8.07 33.88 -13.57
N GLY A 346 8.69 34.36 -12.48
CA GLY A 346 9.41 35.64 -12.45
C GLY A 346 8.62 36.79 -11.80
N ALA A 347 7.34 36.58 -11.46
CA ALA A 347 6.54 37.57 -10.76
C ALA A 347 5.70 36.97 -9.61
N PHE A 348 5.21 37.84 -8.73
CA PHE A 348 4.23 37.50 -7.71
C PHE A 348 2.90 38.17 -8.06
N HIS A 349 1.93 37.38 -8.48
CA HIS A 349 0.58 37.84 -8.81
C HIS A 349 -0.23 38.14 -7.54
N ALA A 350 -1.30 38.93 -7.66
CA ALA A 350 -2.07 39.44 -6.51
C ALA A 350 -2.54 38.34 -5.54
N ASP A 351 -3.04 37.21 -6.06
CA ASP A 351 -3.58 36.10 -5.27
C ASP A 351 -2.62 34.90 -5.14
N CYS A 352 -1.35 35.03 -5.56
CA CYS A 352 -0.42 33.90 -5.60
C CYS A 352 -0.26 33.19 -4.25
N GLN A 353 -0.36 33.92 -3.14
CA GLN A 353 -0.32 33.33 -1.80
C GLN A 353 -1.52 32.41 -1.52
N LYS A 354 -2.73 32.83 -1.92
CA LYS A 354 -3.95 32.02 -1.77
C LYS A 354 -3.92 30.82 -2.72
N ASP A 355 -3.52 31.03 -3.96
CA ASP A 355 -3.48 29.98 -4.99
C ASP A 355 -2.43 28.91 -4.70
N SER A 356 -1.41 29.24 -3.89
CA SER A 356 -0.34 28.31 -3.50
C SER A 356 -0.73 27.33 -2.39
N VAL A 357 -1.91 27.47 -1.78
CA VAL A 357 -2.36 26.63 -0.66
C VAL A 357 -3.71 26.00 -0.96
N THR A 358 -3.95 24.80 -0.44
CA THR A 358 -5.21 24.09 -0.69
C THR A 358 -6.30 24.56 0.27
N PRO A 359 -7.58 24.57 -0.16
CA PRO A 359 -8.69 24.98 0.71
C PRO A 359 -8.78 24.18 2.01
N SER A 360 -8.55 22.86 1.98
CA SER A 360 -8.59 22.02 3.18
C SER A 360 -7.45 22.33 4.15
N LEU A 361 -6.26 22.67 3.65
CA LEU A 361 -5.15 23.12 4.52
C LEU A 361 -5.49 24.45 5.17
N LEU A 362 -5.97 25.41 4.38
CA LEU A 362 -6.32 26.73 4.88
C LEU A 362 -7.45 26.65 5.92
N ALA A 363 -8.48 25.83 5.65
CA ALA A 363 -9.55 25.57 6.59
C ALA A 363 -9.03 24.95 7.90
N LEU A 364 -8.15 23.94 7.82
CA LEU A 364 -7.56 23.32 9.02
C LEU A 364 -6.76 24.34 9.84
N VAL A 365 -5.93 25.16 9.19
CA VAL A 365 -5.12 26.17 9.89
C VAL A 365 -6.02 27.25 10.51
N ASN A 366 -7.06 27.71 9.81
CA ASN A 366 -8.06 28.62 10.40
C ASN A 366 -8.77 27.98 11.60
N MET A 367 -9.11 26.69 11.55
CA MET A 367 -9.72 26.00 12.68
C MET A 367 -8.77 25.88 13.88
N ILE A 368 -7.46 25.77 13.63
CA ILE A 368 -6.43 25.73 14.68
C ILE A 368 -6.21 27.12 15.29
N LEU A 369 -6.13 28.18 14.46
CA LEU A 369 -5.85 29.53 14.93
C LEU A 369 -7.07 30.19 15.60
N ASP A 370 -8.27 29.96 15.06
CA ASP A 370 -9.49 30.70 15.43
C ASP A 370 -10.62 29.81 15.96
N GLY A 371 -10.43 28.48 15.96
CA GLY A 371 -11.43 27.50 16.39
C GLY A 371 -12.33 26.98 15.26
N ALA A 372 -12.95 25.82 15.50
CA ALA A 372 -13.79 25.11 14.52
C ALA A 372 -15.23 25.65 14.38
N ASN A 373 -15.54 26.80 14.98
CA ASN A 373 -16.90 27.33 14.98
C ASN A 373 -17.25 28.01 13.64
N ILE A 374 -18.27 27.49 12.95
CA ILE A 374 -18.72 28.01 11.65
C ILE A 374 -19.08 29.50 11.68
N LYS A 375 -19.68 30.01 12.77
CA LYS A 375 -20.04 31.43 12.90
C LYS A 375 -18.81 32.33 12.99
N HIS A 376 -17.71 31.82 13.55
CA HIS A 376 -16.42 32.52 13.55
C HIS A 376 -15.80 32.48 12.16
N GLN A 377 -15.75 31.31 11.52
CA GLN A 377 -15.19 31.12 10.17
C GLN A 377 -15.87 32.02 9.11
N THR A 378 -17.20 32.18 9.14
CA THR A 378 -17.91 33.06 8.19
C THR A 378 -17.58 34.54 8.37
N LYS A 379 -17.22 34.99 9.59
CA LYS A 379 -16.83 36.39 9.85
C LYS A 379 -15.38 36.70 9.44
N LEU A 380 -14.55 35.68 9.29
CA LEU A 380 -13.09 35.80 9.12
C LEU A 380 -12.62 35.94 7.65
N ALA A 381 -13.52 35.75 6.68
CA ALA A 381 -13.17 35.74 5.26
C ALA A 381 -12.47 37.02 4.74
N ASN A 382 -12.55 38.13 5.48
CA ASN A 382 -11.96 39.43 5.14
C ASN A 382 -11.02 40.01 6.22
N THR A 383 -10.56 39.23 7.20
CA THR A 383 -9.74 39.72 8.34
C THR A 383 -8.24 39.39 8.21
N SER A 384 -7.40 40.09 8.98
CA SER A 384 -5.96 39.84 9.11
C SER A 384 -5.60 38.42 9.55
N THR A 385 -6.52 37.73 10.24
CA THR A 385 -6.39 36.32 10.64
C THR A 385 -6.25 35.38 9.46
N THR A 386 -6.91 35.66 8.34
CA THR A 386 -6.73 34.92 7.07
C THR A 386 -5.29 35.06 6.55
N THR A 387 -4.60 36.18 6.82
CA THR A 387 -3.20 36.38 6.41
C THR A 387 -2.24 35.50 7.23
N ALA A 388 -2.47 35.37 8.55
CA ALA A 388 -1.70 34.48 9.40
C ALA A 388 -1.88 33.01 8.97
N ALA A 389 -3.12 32.60 8.71
CA ALA A 389 -3.41 31.25 8.25
C ALA A 389 -2.78 30.94 6.88
N LEU A 390 -2.83 31.89 5.93
CA LEU A 390 -2.14 31.78 4.64
C LEU A 390 -0.62 31.66 4.81
N THR A 391 -0.04 32.42 5.73
CA THR A 391 1.40 32.38 6.04
C THR A 391 1.79 31.01 6.57
N VAL A 392 1.10 30.52 7.60
CA VAL A 392 1.35 29.21 8.22
C VAL A 392 1.14 28.08 7.20
N SER A 393 0.09 28.17 6.38
CA SER A 393 -0.20 27.17 5.33
C SER A 393 0.94 27.10 4.31
N GLN A 394 1.45 28.24 3.84
CA GLN A 394 2.58 28.27 2.90
C GLN A 394 3.85 27.66 3.50
N ILE A 395 4.13 27.91 4.78
CA ILE A 395 5.27 27.32 5.50
C ILE A 395 5.09 25.81 5.71
N LEU A 396 3.86 25.35 5.98
CA LEU A 396 3.54 23.92 6.07
C LEU A 396 3.78 23.21 4.73
N VAL A 397 3.35 23.80 3.62
CA VAL A 397 3.64 23.26 2.27
C VAL A 397 5.15 23.22 2.03
N PHE A 398 5.85 24.32 2.28
CA PHE A 398 7.30 24.45 2.07
C PHE A 398 8.14 23.40 2.80
N ASN A 399 7.78 23.11 4.06
CA ASN A 399 8.52 22.17 4.92
C ASN A 399 8.04 20.70 4.80
N SER A 400 7.02 20.43 3.98
CA SER A 400 6.43 19.09 3.86
C SER A 400 7.16 18.19 2.86
N VAL A 401 7.37 16.92 3.25
CA VAL A 401 7.96 15.87 2.41
C VAL A 401 6.95 14.76 2.11
N LYS A 402 7.01 14.19 0.90
CA LYS A 402 6.08 13.14 0.46
C LYS A 402 6.26 11.84 1.25
N HIS A 403 7.50 11.46 1.51
CA HIS A 403 7.88 10.30 2.33
C HIS A 403 8.88 10.73 3.41
N ALA A 404 8.83 10.07 4.57
CA ALA A 404 9.80 10.29 5.63
C ALA A 404 11.21 9.93 5.12
N ARG A 405 12.17 10.82 5.34
CA ARG A 405 13.59 10.54 5.04
C ARG A 405 14.19 9.67 6.16
N SER A 406 15.23 8.91 5.84
CA SER A 406 16.03 8.20 6.84
C SER A 406 16.52 9.16 7.93
N VAL A 407 16.56 8.68 9.18
CA VAL A 407 16.96 9.45 10.37
C VAL A 407 18.37 10.05 10.25
N GLU A 408 19.21 9.50 9.38
CA GLU A 408 20.60 9.90 9.15
C GLU A 408 20.77 11.05 8.14
N SER A 409 19.69 11.55 7.52
CA SER A 409 19.81 12.60 6.51
C SER A 409 19.99 13.99 7.17
N THR A 410 21.19 14.55 7.06
CA THR A 410 21.50 15.96 7.42
C THR A 410 21.01 16.97 6.37
N SER A 411 20.41 16.50 5.28
CA SER A 411 19.91 17.35 4.20
C SER A 411 18.67 18.15 4.61
N VAL A 412 18.64 19.43 4.24
CA VAL A 412 17.52 20.33 4.56
C VAL A 412 16.21 19.78 4.00
N ARG A 413 15.15 19.84 4.81
CA ARG A 413 13.84 19.18 4.61
C ARG A 413 13.12 19.56 3.30
N HIS A 414 13.32 20.79 2.82
CA HIS A 414 12.61 21.37 1.68
C HIS A 414 12.92 20.70 0.31
N SER A 415 11.94 20.75 -0.60
CA SER A 415 12.04 20.36 -2.01
C SER A 415 11.65 21.56 -2.87
N ARG A 416 12.31 21.75 -4.02
CA ARG A 416 11.97 22.81 -4.99
C ARG A 416 10.51 22.76 -5.42
N GLU A 417 9.94 21.55 -5.53
CA GLU A 417 8.53 21.36 -5.91
C GLU A 417 7.54 21.85 -4.84
N ARG A 418 8.02 22.19 -3.64
CA ARG A 418 7.24 22.67 -2.50
C ARG A 418 7.48 24.15 -2.20
N GLU A 419 8.31 24.83 -3.00
CA GLU A 419 8.50 26.28 -2.88
C GLU A 419 7.15 27.00 -3.07
N THR A 420 6.75 27.77 -2.06
CA THR A 420 5.57 28.64 -2.10
C THR A 420 6.02 30.11 -2.24
N PRO A 421 5.11 31.03 -2.63
CA PRO A 421 5.45 32.44 -2.84
C PRO A 421 6.13 33.10 -1.65
N LEU A 422 5.65 32.85 -0.43
CA LEU A 422 6.17 33.48 0.78
C LEU A 422 7.66 33.18 1.04
N PRO A 423 8.14 31.92 1.13
CA PRO A 423 9.55 31.60 1.28
C PRO A 423 10.46 32.21 0.21
N LEU A 424 9.99 32.26 -1.04
CA LEU A 424 10.72 32.86 -2.16
C LEU A 424 10.83 34.37 -1.96
N TYR A 425 9.70 35.04 -1.77
CA TYR A 425 9.63 36.48 -1.56
C TYR A 425 10.44 36.93 -0.35
N LEU A 426 10.37 36.21 0.77
CA LEU A 426 11.08 36.55 2.00
C LEU A 426 12.60 36.58 1.76
N SER A 427 13.15 35.58 1.06
CA SER A 427 14.57 35.55 0.72
C SER A 427 14.98 36.73 -0.18
N LEU A 428 14.19 36.99 -1.24
CA LEU A 428 14.43 38.06 -2.20
C LEU A 428 14.37 39.43 -1.52
N LYS A 429 13.35 39.66 -0.70
CA LYS A 429 13.11 40.94 -0.04
C LYS A 429 14.20 41.24 0.99
N ILE A 430 14.55 40.26 1.83
CA ILE A 430 15.60 40.44 2.84
C ILE A 430 16.94 40.70 2.17
N HIS A 431 17.29 39.93 1.14
CA HIS A 431 18.53 40.14 0.42
C HIS A 431 18.57 41.50 -0.29
N ALA A 432 17.45 41.93 -0.91
CA ALA A 432 17.38 43.22 -1.58
C ALA A 432 17.65 44.39 -0.63
N VAL A 433 17.21 44.29 0.62
CA VAL A 433 17.38 45.35 1.65
C VAL A 433 18.72 45.25 2.36
N THR A 434 19.17 44.05 2.72
CA THR A 434 20.30 43.86 3.65
C THR A 434 21.59 43.41 2.99
N ARG A 435 21.51 42.76 1.82
CA ARG A 435 22.63 42.05 1.17
C ARG A 435 23.33 41.01 2.06
N SER A 436 22.70 40.59 3.17
CA SER A 436 23.31 39.68 4.14
C SER A 436 23.02 38.21 3.82
N ARG A 437 24.05 37.47 3.38
CA ARG A 437 23.98 36.02 3.23
C ARG A 437 23.70 35.32 4.55
N GLY A 438 24.39 35.70 5.63
CA GLY A 438 24.25 35.05 6.94
C GLY A 438 22.82 35.10 7.48
N LEU A 439 22.11 36.21 7.27
CA LEU A 439 20.71 36.36 7.65
C LEU A 439 19.79 35.40 6.85
N ILE A 440 20.02 35.28 5.54
CA ILE A 440 19.29 34.34 4.70
C ILE A 440 19.55 32.90 5.15
N ASP A 441 20.80 32.52 5.36
CA ASP A 441 21.18 31.18 5.80
C ASP A 441 20.56 30.85 7.18
N THR A 442 20.45 31.83 8.07
CA THR A 442 19.79 31.69 9.39
C THR A 442 18.29 31.39 9.22
N LEU A 443 17.56 32.23 8.46
CA LEU A 443 16.13 32.05 8.24
C LEU A 443 15.80 30.78 7.44
N PHE A 444 16.69 30.40 6.52
CA PHE A 444 16.61 29.14 5.81
C PHE A 444 16.73 27.93 6.75
N SER A 445 17.67 27.97 7.71
CA SER A 445 17.81 26.89 8.70
C SER A 445 16.58 26.74 9.62
N LEU A 446 15.84 27.84 9.83
CA LEU A 446 14.55 27.86 10.54
C LEU A 446 13.37 27.41 9.65
N GLY A 447 13.60 27.08 8.37
CA GLY A 447 12.55 26.66 7.44
C GLY A 447 11.60 27.78 7.00
N MET A 448 12.06 29.03 7.05
CA MET A 448 11.21 30.21 6.74
C MET A 448 11.34 30.73 5.32
N CYS A 449 12.50 30.56 4.68
CA CYS A 449 12.76 31.01 3.32
C CYS A 449 13.60 29.99 2.55
N VAL A 450 13.88 30.25 1.26
CA VAL A 450 14.83 29.43 0.48
C VAL A 450 16.29 29.80 0.79
N SER A 451 17.21 28.89 0.47
CA SER A 451 18.65 29.10 0.70
C SER A 451 19.21 30.27 -0.11
N TYR A 452 20.34 30.83 0.35
CA TYR A 452 21.04 31.89 -0.40
C TYR A 452 21.44 31.44 -1.81
N ASP A 453 21.85 30.18 -1.95
CA ASP A 453 22.17 29.59 -3.25
C ASP A 453 20.96 29.51 -4.18
N ARG A 454 19.79 29.13 -3.66
CA ARG A 454 18.55 29.10 -4.42
C ARG A 454 18.10 30.50 -4.81
N LEU A 455 18.27 31.47 -3.91
CA LEU A 455 18.05 32.90 -4.18
C LEU A 455 18.92 33.38 -5.36
N LEU A 456 20.22 33.05 -5.38
CA LEU A 456 21.10 33.43 -6.50
C LEU A 456 20.63 32.84 -7.82
N GLN A 457 20.17 31.58 -7.83
CA GLN A 457 19.58 30.96 -9.01
C GLN A 457 18.33 31.73 -9.47
N LEU A 458 17.39 32.04 -8.57
CA LEU A 458 16.20 32.82 -8.91
C LEU A 458 16.56 34.18 -9.54
N THR A 459 17.56 34.87 -8.99
CA THR A 459 18.00 36.16 -9.54
C THR A 459 18.68 36.02 -10.90
N ALA A 460 19.45 34.95 -11.11
CA ALA A 460 20.06 34.65 -12.39
C ALA A 460 19.01 34.27 -13.44
N ASP A 461 18.02 33.46 -13.08
CA ASP A 461 16.89 33.06 -13.92
C ASP A 461 16.11 34.30 -14.41
N ILE A 462 15.79 35.23 -13.49
CA ILE A 462 15.15 36.50 -13.83
C ILE A 462 16.04 37.33 -14.77
N ALA A 463 17.33 37.48 -14.46
CA ALA A 463 18.25 38.25 -15.27
C ALA A 463 18.42 37.67 -16.68
N ASN A 464 18.46 36.35 -16.80
CA ASN A 464 18.57 35.63 -18.07
C ASN A 464 17.32 35.83 -18.93
N GLY A 465 16.12 35.76 -18.33
CA GLY A 465 14.90 36.07 -19.08
C GLY A 465 14.85 37.54 -19.54
N VAL A 466 15.40 38.47 -18.75
CA VAL A 466 15.53 39.89 -19.15
C VAL A 466 16.49 40.01 -20.35
N CYS A 467 17.64 39.33 -20.31
CA CYS A 467 18.59 39.32 -21.42
C CYS A 467 17.98 38.71 -22.69
N GLN A 468 17.24 37.61 -22.56
CA GLN A 468 16.53 37.00 -23.68
C GLN A 468 15.53 37.98 -24.31
N ARG A 469 14.78 38.73 -23.49
CA ARG A 469 13.88 39.77 -23.97
C ARG A 469 14.63 40.87 -24.72
N PHE A 470 15.77 41.32 -24.22
CA PHE A 470 16.58 42.34 -24.91
C PHE A 470 17.10 41.84 -26.25
N ASN A 471 17.47 40.57 -26.35
CA ASN A 471 17.86 39.97 -27.62
C ASN A 471 16.69 39.91 -28.61
N MET A 472 15.48 39.59 -28.14
CA MET A 472 14.28 39.54 -29.00
C MET A 472 13.82 40.92 -29.48
N GLU A 473 13.98 41.94 -28.64
CA GLU A 473 13.52 43.30 -28.95
C GLU A 473 14.63 44.18 -29.54
N GLU A 474 15.87 43.65 -29.60
CA GLU A 474 17.09 44.35 -30.03
C GLU A 474 17.34 45.69 -29.28
N VAL A 475 16.74 45.83 -28.09
CA VAL A 475 16.83 47.03 -27.27
C VAL A 475 16.90 46.67 -25.79
N VAL A 476 17.89 47.24 -25.12
CA VAL A 476 18.01 47.24 -23.65
C VAL A 476 17.23 48.42 -23.11
N CYS A 477 16.10 48.15 -22.47
CA CYS A 477 15.29 49.19 -21.84
C CYS A 477 14.55 48.65 -20.61
N PRO A 478 14.24 49.49 -19.60
CA PRO A 478 13.59 49.06 -18.37
C PRO A 478 12.36 48.18 -18.62
N PRO A 479 12.21 47.03 -17.93
CA PRO A 479 11.12 46.08 -18.18
C PRO A 479 9.72 46.69 -18.03
N LYS A 480 9.59 47.76 -17.24
CA LYS A 480 8.33 48.47 -16.96
C LYS A 480 7.85 49.37 -18.09
N LEU A 481 8.65 49.62 -19.12
CA LEU A 481 8.19 50.39 -20.27
C LEU A 481 7.08 49.64 -21.01
N ARG A 482 6.13 50.37 -21.60
CA ARG A 482 5.08 49.82 -22.46
C ARG A 482 5.47 49.94 -23.93
N LYS A 483 5.05 48.98 -24.76
CA LYS A 483 5.27 49.02 -26.22
C LYS A 483 4.31 50.01 -26.88
N GLY A 484 4.72 50.57 -28.02
CA GLY A 484 3.88 51.41 -28.86
C GLY A 484 3.59 52.81 -28.30
N LEU A 485 4.41 53.30 -27.35
CA LEU A 485 4.31 54.65 -26.81
C LEU A 485 5.44 55.54 -27.29
N PHE A 486 5.10 56.79 -27.60
CA PHE A 486 6.09 57.83 -27.79
C PHE A 486 6.89 58.01 -26.49
N THR A 487 8.21 57.94 -26.60
CA THR A 487 9.11 57.93 -25.44
C THR A 487 10.21 58.97 -25.66
N THR A 488 10.36 59.89 -24.71
CA THR A 488 11.45 60.87 -24.69
C THR A 488 12.53 60.41 -23.73
N GLY A 489 13.79 60.43 -24.16
CA GLY A 489 14.95 60.12 -23.33
C GLY A 489 15.75 61.38 -22.98
N ALA A 490 16.02 61.59 -21.70
CA ALA A 490 17.05 62.54 -21.24
C ALA A 490 18.30 61.74 -20.90
N VAL A 491 19.42 62.10 -21.50
CA VAL A 491 20.71 61.42 -21.35
C VAL A 491 21.66 62.41 -20.70
N ASP A 492 22.26 62.00 -19.58
CA ASP A 492 23.19 62.82 -18.83
C ASP A 492 24.41 62.00 -18.41
N ASN A 493 25.57 62.65 -18.29
CA ASN A 493 26.78 61.98 -17.81
C ASN A 493 26.78 61.93 -16.29
N ILE A 494 27.11 60.77 -15.74
CA ILE A 494 27.33 60.57 -14.31
C ILE A 494 28.83 60.42 -14.11
N ASP A 495 29.49 61.55 -13.92
CA ASP A 495 30.90 61.59 -13.59
C ASP A 495 31.03 61.72 -12.07
N HIS A 496 31.42 60.62 -11.42
CA HIS A 496 31.77 60.64 -10.02
C HIS A 496 33.29 60.54 -9.89
N ASN A 497 33.90 61.66 -9.54
CA ASN A 497 35.31 61.71 -9.16
C ASN A 497 35.40 61.74 -7.63
N PRO A 498 35.57 60.57 -6.97
CA PRO A 498 35.53 60.50 -5.52
C PRO A 498 36.75 61.18 -4.90
N SER A 499 36.53 62.06 -3.92
CA SER A 499 37.59 62.67 -3.10
C SER A 499 37.99 61.83 -1.88
N SER A 500 37.44 60.62 -1.74
CA SER A 500 37.67 59.73 -0.59
C SER A 500 38.97 58.94 -0.74
N ALA A 501 39.73 58.84 0.35
CA ALA A 501 40.99 58.06 0.44
C ALA A 501 40.81 56.54 0.23
N THR A 502 39.58 56.03 0.19
CA THR A 502 39.25 54.61 -0.06
C THR A 502 38.73 54.34 -1.47
N ALA A 503 38.54 55.37 -2.29
CA ALA A 503 38.05 55.20 -3.65
C ALA A 503 39.19 54.77 -4.58
N LYS A 504 38.95 53.71 -5.36
CA LYS A 504 39.98 53.09 -6.19
C LYS A 504 40.00 53.62 -7.62
N ASP A 505 38.88 54.07 -8.16
CA ASP A 505 38.76 54.56 -9.55
C ASP A 505 37.65 55.61 -9.69
N PRO A 506 37.79 56.60 -10.60
CA PRO A 506 36.71 57.51 -10.97
C PRO A 506 35.63 56.74 -11.76
N PHE A 507 34.37 56.89 -11.35
CA PHE A 507 33.24 56.29 -12.06
C PHE A 507 32.76 57.24 -13.14
N HIS A 508 32.80 56.78 -14.39
CA HIS A 508 32.18 57.46 -15.53
C HIS A 508 31.02 56.60 -16.01
N GLY A 509 29.80 57.11 -15.87
CA GLY A 509 28.58 56.46 -16.31
C GLY A 509 27.72 57.39 -17.14
N THR A 510 26.66 56.85 -17.73
CA THR A 510 25.61 57.63 -18.40
C THR A 510 24.28 57.31 -17.76
N GLY A 511 23.62 58.32 -17.21
CA GLY A 511 22.25 58.25 -16.75
C GLY A 511 21.30 58.44 -17.93
N ILE A 512 20.30 57.56 -18.06
CA ILE A 512 19.25 57.69 -19.07
C ILE A 512 17.90 57.69 -18.35
N SER A 513 17.19 58.81 -18.42
CA SER A 513 15.80 58.92 -17.95
C SER A 513 14.86 58.79 -19.13
N LEU A 514 13.93 57.85 -19.07
CA LEU A 514 12.95 57.60 -20.13
C LEU A 514 11.55 57.98 -19.65
N MET A 515 10.87 58.86 -20.38
CA MET A 515 9.50 59.29 -20.11
C MET A 515 8.58 58.83 -21.25
N GLN A 516 7.55 58.05 -20.91
CA GLN A 516 6.55 57.59 -21.89
C GLN A 516 5.30 58.48 -21.84
N HIS A 517 4.76 58.79 -23.01
CA HIS A 517 3.61 59.69 -23.18
C HIS A 517 2.37 58.91 -23.66
N PRO A 518 1.61 58.26 -22.75
CA PRO A 518 0.34 57.63 -23.10
C PRO A 518 -0.71 58.69 -23.43
N SER A 519 -1.70 58.31 -24.25
CA SER A 519 -2.85 59.16 -24.59
C SER A 519 -4.16 58.47 -24.19
N HIS A 520 -5.28 59.21 -24.22
CA HIS A 520 -6.61 58.66 -23.92
C HIS A 520 -7.01 57.50 -24.85
N THR A 521 -6.47 57.45 -26.07
CA THR A 521 -6.77 56.42 -27.08
C THR A 521 -5.69 55.34 -27.16
N ASN A 522 -4.49 55.58 -26.64
CA ASN A 522 -3.39 54.63 -26.63
C ASN A 522 -2.61 54.69 -25.31
N GLY A 523 -2.92 53.74 -24.43
CA GLY A 523 -2.18 53.53 -23.18
C GLY A 523 -0.89 52.74 -23.34
N GLY A 524 -0.60 52.19 -24.52
CA GLY A 524 0.52 51.29 -24.77
C GLY A 524 0.22 49.83 -24.39
N LEU A 525 1.04 48.91 -24.87
CA LEU A 525 0.91 47.48 -24.56
C LEU A 525 1.88 47.08 -23.45
N ASP A 526 1.38 46.35 -22.46
CA ASP A 526 2.23 45.79 -21.40
C ASP A 526 3.24 44.78 -22.01
N ARG A 527 4.48 44.78 -21.50
CA ARG A 527 5.54 43.89 -21.99
C ARG A 527 5.47 42.48 -21.40
N GLY A 528 4.57 42.23 -20.45
CA GLY A 528 4.40 40.98 -19.74
C GLY A 528 5.55 40.64 -18.79
N VAL A 529 5.35 39.60 -17.98
CA VAL A 529 6.38 39.05 -17.09
C VAL A 529 7.51 38.43 -17.91
N VAL A 530 8.73 38.57 -17.42
CA VAL A 530 9.93 37.97 -17.99
C VAL A 530 9.78 36.45 -17.95
N VAL A 531 9.66 35.80 -19.12
CA VAL A 531 9.48 34.35 -19.20
C VAL A 531 10.77 33.68 -18.74
N ILE A 532 10.73 33.04 -17.57
CA ILE A 532 11.79 32.17 -17.10
C ILE A 532 11.58 30.80 -17.79
N GLY A 533 12.45 30.44 -18.72
CA GLY A 533 12.39 29.13 -19.39
C GLY A 533 12.52 28.00 -18.37
N GLN A 534 11.55 27.06 -18.35
CA GLN A 534 11.56 25.92 -17.42
C GLN A 534 12.75 24.96 -17.63
N ASP A 535 13.37 24.99 -18.83
CA ASP A 535 14.44 24.09 -19.25
C ASP A 535 15.84 24.71 -19.28
N ILE A 536 16.03 25.93 -18.77
CA ILE A 536 17.36 26.54 -18.72
C ILE A 536 18.10 25.95 -17.52
N SER A 537 19.11 25.12 -17.83
CA SER A 537 20.15 24.63 -16.93
C SER A 537 20.37 25.55 -15.73
N SER A 538 20.36 24.98 -14.53
CA SER A 538 20.55 25.57 -13.19
C SER A 538 21.90 26.28 -12.99
N ALA A 539 22.26 27.19 -13.88
CA ALA A 539 23.48 27.95 -13.85
C ALA A 539 23.25 29.19 -12.98
N LYS A 540 24.12 29.39 -11.98
CA LYS A 540 24.13 30.62 -11.16
C LYS A 540 24.64 31.86 -11.92
N SER A 541 24.79 31.77 -13.24
CA SER A 541 25.43 32.78 -14.09
C SER A 541 24.41 33.48 -14.97
N VAL A 542 24.59 34.80 -15.10
CA VAL A 542 23.85 35.64 -16.03
C VAL A 542 24.49 35.53 -17.42
N ALA A 543 23.68 35.36 -18.45
CA ALA A 543 24.13 35.35 -19.83
C ALA A 543 24.74 36.72 -20.19
N PRO A 544 25.82 36.75 -20.99
CA PRO A 544 26.41 38.00 -21.41
C PRO A 544 25.40 38.78 -22.28
N LEU A 545 25.40 40.10 -22.13
CA LEU A 545 24.71 40.98 -23.08
C LEU A 545 25.38 40.88 -24.46
N PRO A 546 24.67 41.18 -25.56
CA PRO A 546 25.27 41.27 -26.89
C PRO A 546 26.53 42.13 -26.89
N SER A 547 27.57 41.70 -27.59
CA SER A 547 28.86 42.39 -27.63
C SER A 547 28.75 43.84 -28.10
N VAL A 548 27.76 44.15 -28.94
CA VAL A 548 27.44 45.51 -29.40
C VAL A 548 27.08 46.49 -28.27
N TYR A 549 26.69 46.00 -27.09
CA TYR A 549 26.41 46.82 -25.92
C TYR A 549 27.65 47.06 -25.05
N THR A 550 28.55 46.09 -24.96
CA THR A 550 29.82 46.25 -24.23
C THR A 550 30.88 46.94 -25.08
N SER A 551 30.74 46.88 -26.40
CA SER A 551 31.69 47.40 -27.38
C SER A 551 30.99 48.48 -28.21
N VAL A 552 30.93 49.69 -27.67
CA VAL A 552 30.45 50.87 -28.41
C VAL A 552 31.61 51.39 -29.27
N PRO A 553 31.56 51.26 -30.61
CA PRO A 553 32.59 51.82 -31.46
C PRO A 553 32.58 53.36 -31.35
N PRO A 554 33.73 54.04 -31.46
CA PRO A 554 33.78 55.49 -31.45
C PRO A 554 32.84 56.08 -32.52
N ALA A 555 31.78 56.75 -32.07
CA ALA A 555 30.87 57.46 -32.93
C ALA A 555 31.44 58.84 -33.22
N ALA A 556 32.22 58.98 -34.30
CA ALA A 556 32.61 60.29 -34.82
C ALA A 556 31.47 60.86 -35.67
N MET A 557 31.05 62.10 -35.40
CA MET A 557 30.16 62.82 -36.31
C MET A 557 30.86 62.95 -37.67
N LYS A 558 30.27 62.37 -38.73
CA LYS A 558 30.82 62.48 -40.09
C LYS A 558 30.84 63.92 -40.61
N THR A 559 30.03 64.81 -40.01
CA THR A 559 29.91 66.22 -40.40
C THR A 559 29.63 67.08 -39.17
N LYS A 560 30.30 68.24 -39.05
CA LYS A 560 30.08 69.23 -37.98
C LYS A 560 28.73 69.97 -38.08
N HIS A 561 27.97 69.73 -39.14
CA HIS A 561 26.66 70.33 -39.36
C HIS A 561 25.56 69.33 -39.01
N PHE A 562 24.82 69.63 -37.95
CA PHE A 562 23.55 68.98 -37.62
C PHE A 562 22.41 69.84 -38.20
N THR A 563 21.72 69.33 -39.21
CA THR A 563 20.48 69.94 -39.70
C THR A 563 19.32 69.15 -39.11
N ALA A 564 18.73 69.68 -38.04
CA ALA A 564 17.49 69.11 -37.49
C ALA A 564 16.39 69.22 -38.56
N THR A 565 15.71 68.12 -38.88
CA THR A 565 14.51 68.17 -39.71
C THR A 565 13.47 69.03 -38.99
N ALA A 566 12.98 70.08 -39.63
CA ALA A 566 11.94 70.93 -39.07
C ALA A 566 10.70 70.08 -38.78
N VAL A 567 10.41 69.86 -37.49
CA VAL A 567 9.15 69.25 -37.06
C VAL A 567 8.03 70.20 -37.46
N GLN A 568 7.16 69.79 -38.37
CA GLN A 568 5.89 70.49 -38.60
C GLN A 568 5.12 70.47 -37.29
N ARG A 569 5.00 71.64 -36.65
CA ARG A 569 4.18 71.81 -35.45
C ARG A 569 2.74 71.43 -35.80
N PRO A 570 2.02 70.66 -34.97
CA PRO A 570 0.58 70.61 -35.03
C PRO A 570 0.05 72.04 -34.83
N ALA A 571 -0.95 72.44 -35.62
CA ALA A 571 -1.59 73.74 -35.49
C ALA A 571 -2.01 73.99 -34.04
N ARG A 572 -1.59 75.13 -33.50
CA ARG A 572 -1.95 75.61 -32.17
C ARG A 572 -3.48 75.84 -32.16
N PRO A 573 -4.27 75.20 -31.28
CA PRO A 573 -5.65 75.62 -31.09
C PRO A 573 -5.64 77.08 -30.60
N PRO A 574 -6.52 77.96 -31.13
CA PRO A 574 -6.79 79.22 -30.46
C PRO A 574 -7.47 78.88 -29.12
N ASP A 575 -7.15 79.64 -28.08
CA ASP A 575 -7.69 79.54 -26.72
C ASP A 575 -7.01 78.53 -25.80
N LEU A 576 -5.85 78.94 -25.28
CA LEU A 576 -5.50 78.69 -23.88
C LEU A 576 -4.67 79.87 -23.38
N LEU A 577 -5.32 80.71 -22.59
CA LEU A 577 -4.76 81.84 -21.86
C LEU A 577 -3.52 81.41 -21.08
N ALA A 578 -2.45 82.16 -21.27
CA ALA A 578 -1.22 82.03 -20.49
C ALA A 578 -1.51 82.38 -19.03
N ALA A 579 -1.37 81.40 -18.14
CA ALA A 579 -1.10 81.66 -16.74
C ALA A 579 0.43 81.65 -16.56
N GLU A 580 1.00 82.84 -16.42
CA GLU A 580 2.34 83.01 -15.85
C GLU A 580 2.34 82.42 -14.43
N ALA A 581 3.22 81.45 -14.19
CA ALA A 581 3.57 81.03 -12.85
C ALA A 581 5.11 80.95 -12.74
N GLY A 582 5.66 82.05 -12.25
CA GLY A 582 6.63 82.05 -11.15
C GLY A 582 7.88 81.19 -11.29
N ARG A 583 9.01 81.88 -11.50
CA ARG A 583 10.32 81.47 -10.98
C ARG A 583 10.16 80.97 -9.53
N LEU A 584 10.73 79.82 -9.22
CA LEU A 584 11.29 79.54 -7.90
C LEU A 584 12.40 78.50 -8.06
N CYS A 585 13.61 78.97 -7.78
CA CYS A 585 14.79 78.17 -7.55
C CYS A 585 14.58 77.20 -6.38
N LEU A 586 15.06 75.98 -6.51
CA LEU A 586 16.12 75.39 -5.68
C LEU A 586 16.66 74.14 -6.38
#